data_AF-A0A7S0JCH9-F1
#
_entry.id   AF-A0A7S0JCH9-F1
#
_cell.length_a   1.000
_cell.length_b   1.000
_cell.length_c   1.000
_cell.angle_alpha   90.00
_cell.angle_beta   90.00
_cell.angle_gamma   90.00
#
_symmetry.space_group_name_H-M   'P 1'
#
loop_
_entity.id
_entity.type
_entity.pdbx_description
1 polymer ?
#
loop_
_entity_poly.entity_id
_entity_poly.type
_entity_poly.pdbx_seq_one_letter_code
_entity_poly.pdbx_strand_id
1 'polypeptide(L)'
;YVLTPARRGESPSVYIEPHVEFDGAELARLAPVDAVITPVSGQRLPGFELVHGPHASAELVRRLRPRWVLPMRNGAVDASGLSAPLISEVGTGAEFESRLRAENLEAEVVDVRPGAQLTLRL
;
A
#
# COMPACT_ATOMS: atom_id res chain seq x y z
N TYR A 1 8.04 0.08 -6.93
CA TYR A 1 8.31 0.90 -8.15
C TYR A 1 8.04 2.38 -7.90
N VAL A 2 9.00 3.27 -8.16
CA VAL A 2 8.82 4.73 -8.04
C VAL A 2 8.30 5.30 -9.36
N LEU A 3 7.18 6.02 -9.35
CA LEU A 3 6.64 6.63 -10.59
C LEU A 3 7.22 8.01 -10.89
N THR A 4 7.65 8.75 -9.87
CA THR A 4 8.28 10.06 -10.04
C THR A 4 9.36 10.30 -8.98
N PRO A 5 10.66 10.25 -9.32
CA PRO A 5 11.71 10.79 -8.47
C PRO A 5 11.74 12.30 -8.67
N ALA A 6 10.78 13.03 -8.11
CA ALA A 6 10.80 14.48 -8.15
C ALA A 6 11.58 15.00 -6.93
N ARG A 7 12.43 16.02 -7.13
CA ARG A 7 12.95 16.80 -6.01
C ARG A 7 11.77 17.44 -5.31
N ARG A 8 11.76 17.39 -3.97
CA ARG A 8 10.70 17.98 -3.14
C ARG A 8 10.47 19.44 -3.55
N GLY A 9 9.28 19.74 -4.09
CA GLY A 9 8.87 21.07 -4.51
C GLY A 9 8.78 21.31 -6.02
N GLU A 10 9.25 20.40 -6.87
CA GLU A 10 9.14 20.54 -8.34
C GLU A 10 7.93 19.78 -8.91
N SER A 11 7.68 18.56 -8.43
CA SER A 11 6.54 17.71 -8.83
C SER A 11 6.13 16.77 -7.68
N PRO A 12 4.87 16.26 -7.66
CA PRO A 12 4.45 15.23 -6.72
C PRO A 12 5.24 13.92 -6.87
N SER A 13 5.57 13.30 -5.75
CA SER A 13 6.27 12.02 -5.64
C SER A 13 5.31 10.90 -5.25
N VAL A 14 5.30 9.81 -6.05
CA VAL A 14 4.41 8.65 -5.84
C VAL A 14 5.23 7.36 -5.81
N TYR A 15 5.05 6.58 -4.74
CA TYR A 15 5.60 5.23 -4.61
C TYR A 15 4.50 4.19 -4.85
N ILE A 16 4.72 3.23 -5.74
CA ILE A 16 3.79 2.11 -5.95
C ILE A 16 4.44 0.83 -5.46
N GLU A 17 3.73 0.09 -4.62
CA GLU A 17 4.19 -1.19 -4.10
C GLU A 17 3.08 -2.23 -4.12
N PRO A 18 3.09 -3.19 -5.07
CA PRO A 18 2.03 -4.17 -5.26
C PRO A 18 2.03 -5.38 -4.34
N HIS A 19 3.18 -5.74 -3.76
CA HIS A 19 3.30 -6.95 -2.95
C HIS A 19 3.67 -6.64 -1.49
N VAL A 20 4.07 -5.40 -1.21
CA VAL A 20 4.56 -4.93 0.09
C VAL A 20 5.88 -5.60 0.44
N GLU A 21 6.73 -5.75 -0.58
CA GLU A 21 8.09 -6.25 -0.46
C GLU A 21 9.05 -5.15 -0.95
N PHE A 22 9.92 -4.68 -0.07
CA PHE A 22 10.73 -3.48 -0.32
C PHE A 22 12.08 -3.54 0.40
N ASP A 23 13.07 -2.84 -0.18
CA ASP A 23 14.37 -2.64 0.45
C ASP A 23 14.36 -1.39 1.35
N GLY A 24 14.74 -1.55 2.62
CA GLY A 24 14.71 -0.47 3.60
C GLY A 24 15.69 0.67 3.30
N ALA A 25 16.83 0.39 2.65
CA ALA A 25 17.81 1.42 2.28
C ALA A 25 17.34 2.21 1.06
N GLU A 26 16.63 1.56 0.13
CA GLU A 26 15.92 2.24 -0.96
C GLU A 26 14.86 3.19 -0.41
N LEU A 27 13.97 2.71 0.48
CA LEU A 27 12.92 3.55 1.07
C LEU A 27 13.51 4.77 1.81
N ALA A 28 14.62 4.59 2.54
CA ALA A 28 15.27 5.69 3.25
C ALA A 28 15.78 6.80 2.30
N ARG A 29 16.19 6.45 1.08
CA ARG A 29 16.61 7.42 0.05
C ARG A 29 15.43 8.13 -0.63
N LEU A 30 14.26 7.49 -0.65
CA LEU A 30 13.06 8.00 -1.30
C LEU A 30 12.19 8.83 -0.36
N ALA A 31 12.23 8.55 0.95
CA ALA A 31 11.39 9.22 1.92
C ALA A 31 11.80 10.69 2.15
N PRO A 32 10.83 11.61 2.40
CA PRO A 32 9.40 11.38 2.34
C PRO A 32 8.88 11.41 0.90
N VAL A 33 7.77 10.71 0.64
CA VAL A 33 6.99 10.83 -0.61
C VAL A 33 5.65 11.51 -0.34
N ASP A 34 4.99 12.02 -1.37
CA ASP A 34 3.67 12.65 -1.21
C ASP A 34 2.57 11.60 -1.07
N ALA A 35 2.62 10.56 -1.91
CA ALA A 35 1.62 9.50 -1.91
C ALA A 35 2.23 8.10 -2.08
N VAL A 36 1.55 7.10 -1.53
CA VAL A 36 1.86 5.68 -1.74
C VAL A 36 0.63 4.94 -2.27
N ILE A 37 0.80 4.11 -3.29
CA ILE A 37 -0.21 3.16 -3.77
C ILE A 37 0.21 1.77 -3.31
N THR A 38 -0.55 1.16 -2.40
CA THR A 38 -0.14 -0.10 -1.75
C THR A 38 -1.34 -0.92 -1.29
N PRO A 39 -1.23 -2.27 -1.22
CA PRO A 39 -2.27 -3.11 -0.66
C PRO A 39 -2.59 -2.74 0.78
N VAL A 40 -3.88 -2.75 1.10
CA VAL A 40 -4.38 -2.62 2.49
C VAL A 40 -4.90 -3.93 3.05
N SER A 41 -4.97 -4.96 2.22
CA SER A 41 -5.18 -6.36 2.57
C SER A 41 -4.30 -7.23 1.68
N GLY A 42 -3.90 -8.38 2.19
CA GLY A 42 -2.99 -9.29 1.51
C GLY A 42 -3.65 -10.58 1.06
N GLN A 43 -2.84 -11.46 0.48
CA GLN A 43 -3.21 -12.79 0.02
C GLN A 43 -2.09 -13.78 0.33
N ARG A 44 -2.48 -14.99 0.69
CA ARG A 44 -1.54 -16.09 0.93
C ARG A 44 -2.01 -17.40 0.33
N LEU A 45 -1.03 -18.20 -0.06
CA LEU A 45 -1.13 -19.64 -0.29
C LEU A 45 -0.58 -20.38 0.94
N PRO A 46 -0.76 -21.72 1.03
CA PRO A 46 -0.12 -22.50 2.07
C PRO A 46 1.41 -22.32 2.03
N GLY A 47 1.97 -21.72 3.08
CA GLY A 47 3.42 -21.51 3.22
C GLY A 47 4.00 -20.30 2.48
N PHE A 48 3.19 -19.45 1.85
CA PHE A 48 3.68 -18.29 1.09
C PHE A 48 2.67 -17.12 1.05
N GLU A 49 3.12 -15.91 1.39
CA GLU A 49 2.32 -14.68 1.20
C GLU A 49 2.63 -14.09 -0.18
N LEU A 50 1.61 -13.92 -1.02
CA LEU A 50 1.73 -13.35 -2.37
C LEU A 50 1.67 -11.83 -2.34
N VAL A 51 0.90 -11.31 -1.39
CA VAL A 51 0.73 -9.89 -1.12
C VAL A 51 0.68 -9.78 0.39
N HIS A 52 1.61 -9.07 1.01
CA HIS A 52 1.57 -8.95 2.46
C HIS A 52 0.39 -8.08 2.92
N GLY A 53 -0.05 -8.35 4.15
CA GLY A 53 -1.22 -7.70 4.72
C GLY A 53 -0.95 -6.36 5.41
N PRO A 54 -1.95 -5.87 6.18
CA PRO A 54 -1.96 -4.57 6.84
C PRO A 54 -0.71 -4.20 7.65
N HIS A 55 -0.05 -5.19 8.26
CA HIS A 55 1.12 -4.97 9.10
C HIS A 55 2.32 -4.46 8.28
N ALA A 56 2.66 -5.15 7.19
CA ALA A 56 3.76 -4.76 6.33
C ALA A 56 3.47 -3.41 5.62
N SER A 57 2.20 -3.18 5.27
CA SER A 57 1.79 -1.91 4.65
C SER A 57 1.92 -0.73 5.62
N ALA A 58 1.59 -0.92 6.91
CA ALA A 58 1.80 0.11 7.93
C ALA A 58 3.30 0.42 8.11
N GLU A 59 4.17 -0.59 8.05
CA GLU A 59 5.62 -0.37 8.05
C GLU A 59 6.10 0.45 6.85
N LEU A 60 5.57 0.16 5.65
CA LEU A 60 5.85 0.95 4.45
C LEU A 60 5.47 2.42 4.65
N VAL A 61 4.27 2.69 5.16
CA VAL A 61 3.78 4.05 5.48
C VAL A 61 4.68 4.74 6.50
N ARG A 62 5.07 4.03 7.56
CA ARG A 62 5.98 4.55 8.59
C ARG A 62 7.33 4.98 8.02
N ARG A 63 7.90 4.20 7.09
CA ARG A 63 9.20 4.49 6.47
C ARG A 63 9.10 5.64 5.46
N LEU A 64 8.09 5.62 4.61
CA LEU A 64 7.92 6.60 3.53
C LEU A 64 7.30 7.93 3.98
N ARG A 65 6.61 7.96 5.13
CA ARG A 65 5.90 9.12 5.69
C ARG A 65 5.04 9.86 4.64
N PRO A 66 4.16 9.16 3.90
CA PRO A 66 3.32 9.78 2.90
C PRO A 66 2.22 10.64 3.52
N ARG A 67 1.72 11.62 2.77
CA ARG A 67 0.48 12.33 3.12
C ARG A 67 -0.76 11.52 2.74
N TRP A 68 -0.70 10.79 1.62
CA TRP A 68 -1.81 9.96 1.15
C TRP A 68 -1.42 8.51 0.94
N VAL A 69 -2.30 7.61 1.39
CA VAL A 69 -2.29 6.20 1.02
C VAL A 69 -3.46 5.97 0.06
N LEU A 70 -3.16 5.45 -1.13
CA LEU A 70 -4.13 5.01 -2.11
C LEU A 70 -4.22 3.48 -2.04
N PRO A 71 -5.29 2.92 -1.47
CA PRO A 71 -5.45 1.49 -1.30
C PRO A 71 -5.48 0.76 -2.63
N MET A 72 -4.61 -0.22 -2.79
CA MET A 72 -4.71 -1.18 -3.88
C MET A 72 -5.55 -2.37 -3.43
N ARG A 73 -6.63 -2.64 -4.17
CA ARG A 73 -7.55 -3.73 -3.87
C ARG A 73 -7.16 -5.05 -4.57
N ASN A 74 -5.86 -5.24 -4.82
CA ASN A 74 -5.35 -6.48 -5.41
C ASN A 74 -5.43 -7.69 -4.47
N GLY A 75 -5.62 -7.47 -3.16
CA GLY A 75 -5.92 -8.52 -2.19
C GLY A 75 -7.33 -9.11 -2.32
N ALA A 76 -8.25 -8.45 -3.02
CA ALA A 76 -9.60 -8.95 -3.29
C ALA A 76 -9.63 -9.56 -4.71
N VAL A 77 -9.19 -10.82 -4.84
CA VAL A 77 -9.23 -11.54 -6.11
C VAL A 77 -10.47 -12.43 -6.15
N ASP A 78 -11.27 -12.27 -7.20
CA ASP A 78 -12.31 -13.23 -7.56
C ASP A 78 -11.65 -14.45 -8.20
N ALA A 79 -11.25 -15.40 -7.36
CA ALA A 79 -10.56 -16.63 -7.77
C ALA A 79 -11.56 -17.77 -8.00
N SER A 80 -11.41 -18.48 -9.11
CA SER A 80 -12.21 -19.66 -9.43
C SER A 80 -11.33 -20.83 -9.92
N GLY A 81 -11.88 -22.04 -9.88
CA GLY A 81 -11.19 -23.27 -10.28
C GLY A 81 -10.63 -24.09 -9.12
N LEU A 82 -9.90 -25.16 -9.45
CA LEU A 82 -9.47 -26.18 -8.48
C LEU A 82 -8.50 -25.65 -7.41
N SER A 83 -7.70 -24.63 -7.73
CA SER A 83 -6.72 -24.03 -6.82
C SER A 83 -7.26 -22.85 -6.01
N ALA A 84 -8.44 -22.32 -6.34
CA ALA A 84 -9.02 -21.17 -5.64
C ALA A 84 -9.13 -21.37 -4.11
N PRO A 85 -9.48 -22.57 -3.58
CA PRO A 85 -9.54 -22.79 -2.14
C PRO A 85 -8.20 -22.70 -1.40
N LEU A 86 -7.07 -22.70 -2.12
CA LEU A 86 -5.74 -22.54 -1.51
C LEU A 86 -5.45 -21.07 -1.17
N ILE A 87 -6.16 -20.13 -1.78
CA ILE A 87 -5.96 -18.69 -1.58
C ILE A 87 -6.77 -18.27 -0.36
N SER A 88 -6.12 -17.56 0.56
CA SER A 88 -6.79 -16.92 1.69
C SER A 88 -6.35 -15.48 1.84
N GLU A 89 -7.25 -14.63 2.34
CA GLU A 89 -6.97 -13.22 2.59
C GLU A 89 -6.09 -13.04 3.84
N VAL A 90 -5.32 -11.96 3.85
CA VAL A 90 -4.51 -11.53 5.00
C VAL A 90 -4.96 -10.15 5.45
N GLY A 91 -5.72 -10.12 6.54
CA GLY A 91 -6.22 -8.89 7.17
C GLY A 91 -7.17 -8.08 6.28
N THR A 92 -7.50 -6.87 6.74
CA THR A 92 -8.50 -6.00 6.08
C THR A 92 -8.06 -4.54 6.02
N GLY A 93 -8.70 -3.75 5.14
CA GLY A 93 -8.48 -2.30 5.11
C GLY A 93 -8.80 -1.60 6.44
N ALA A 94 -9.82 -2.10 7.16
CA ALA A 94 -10.16 -1.58 8.49
C ALA A 94 -9.06 -1.87 9.52
N GLU A 95 -8.43 -3.05 9.46
CA GLU A 95 -7.25 -3.36 10.28
C GLU A 95 -6.07 -2.46 9.95
N PHE A 96 -5.83 -2.19 8.67
CA PHE A 96 -4.78 -1.27 8.23
C PHE A 96 -4.98 0.13 8.81
N GLU A 97 -6.17 0.71 8.65
CA GLU A 97 -6.47 2.03 9.25
C GLU A 97 -6.36 2.03 10.78
N SER A 98 -6.78 0.95 11.44
CA SER A 98 -6.63 0.79 12.89
C SER A 98 -5.16 0.84 13.32
N ARG A 99 -4.26 0.23 12.54
CA ARG A 99 -2.81 0.26 12.78
C ARG A 99 -2.23 1.66 12.58
N LEU A 100 -2.61 2.36 11.51
CA LEU A 100 -2.16 3.74 11.29
C LEU A 100 -2.51 4.62 12.51
N ARG A 101 -3.72 4.50 13.03
CA ARG A 101 -4.15 5.21 14.25
C ARG A 101 -3.36 4.81 15.48
N ALA A 102 -3.16 3.51 15.70
CA ALA A 102 -2.43 3.00 16.86
C ALA A 102 -0.95 3.45 16.88
N GLU A 103 -0.34 3.60 15.71
CA GLU A 103 1.05 4.04 15.55
C GLU A 103 1.19 5.57 15.42
N ASN A 104 0.09 6.33 15.49
CA ASN A 104 0.05 7.79 15.27
C ASN A 104 0.64 8.21 13.91
N LEU A 105 0.36 7.43 12.87
CA LEU A 105 0.74 7.76 11.49
C LEU A 105 -0.31 8.69 10.88
N GLU A 106 0.12 9.86 10.41
CA GLU A 106 -0.77 10.94 9.93
C GLU A 106 -1.26 10.76 8.48
N ALA A 107 -0.96 9.64 7.83
CA ALA A 107 -1.30 9.43 6.44
C ALA A 107 -2.82 9.27 6.24
N GLU A 108 -3.39 10.02 5.30
CA GLU A 108 -4.80 9.93 4.91
C GLU A 108 -5.01 8.73 3.97
N VAL A 109 -5.88 7.80 4.35
CA VAL A 109 -6.31 6.72 3.46
C VAL A 109 -7.43 7.22 2.56
N VAL A 110 -7.16 7.32 1.26
CA VAL A 110 -8.08 7.89 0.27
C VAL A 110 -8.93 6.80 -0.36
N ASP A 111 -10.26 6.97 -0.40
CA ASP A 111 -11.14 6.06 -1.13
C ASP A 111 -10.87 6.18 -2.64
N VAL A 112 -10.44 5.07 -3.25
CA VAL A 112 -10.15 4.99 -4.68
C VAL A 112 -11.21 4.17 -5.40
N ARG A 113 -11.75 4.73 -6.49
CA ARG A 113 -12.72 4.05 -7.36
C ARG A 113 -12.05 3.63 -8.66
N PRO A 114 -12.05 2.32 -9.00
CA PRO A 114 -11.51 1.86 -10.28
C PRO A 114 -12.12 2.60 -11.46
N GLY A 115 -11.26 3.05 -12.38
CA GLY A 115 -11.67 3.78 -13.59
C GLY A 115 -12.08 5.24 -13.35
N ALA A 116 -12.11 5.73 -12.12
CA ALA A 116 -12.41 7.12 -11.82
C ALA A 116 -11.12 7.94 -11.67
N GLN A 117 -11.11 9.17 -12.18
CA GLN A 117 -10.02 10.11 -11.95
C GLN A 117 -10.04 10.57 -10.48
N LEU A 118 -8.89 10.48 -9.82
CA LEU A 118 -8.64 11.08 -8.51
C LEU A 118 -7.73 12.31 -8.68
N THR A 119 -8.08 13.41 -8.00
CA THR A 119 -7.25 14.63 -7.97
C THR A 119 -6.90 14.96 -6.53
N LEU A 120 -5.60 14.95 -6.22
CA LEU A 120 -5.05 15.32 -4.91
C LEU A 120 -4.38 16.70 -5.03
N ARG A 121 -4.54 17.55 -4.01
CA ARG A 121 -3.94 18.88 -3.97
C ARG A 121 -2.83 18.92 -2.93
N LEU A 122 -1.61 19.23 -3.39
CA LEU A 122 -0.44 19.46 -2.55
C LEU A 122 -0.64 20.72 -1.70
#